data_AF-A0A4R1WMT0-F1
#
_entry.id   AF-A0A4R1WMT0-F1
#
_cell.length_a   1.000
_cell.length_b   1.000
_cell.length_c   1.000
_cell.angle_alpha   90.00
_cell.angle_beta   90.00
_cell.angle_gamma   90.00
#
_symmetry.space_group_name_H-M   'P 1'
#
loop_
_entity.id
_entity.type
_entity.pdbx_description
1 polymer ?
#
loop_
_entity_poly.entity_id
_entity_poly.type
_entity_poly.pdbx_seq_one_letter_code
_entity_poly.pdbx_strand_id
1 'polypeptide(L)'
;MELRYCMLGIKLSDRIARQLALLDSLGSTERDAWLSHLTDVSMVSDGAIPFRDNIDVAHGYGVRSIAEPGGSLRSTEIIQACKDNGITLTQTGIRLFRH
;
A
#
# COMPACT_ATOMS: atom_id res chain seq x y z
N MET A 1 -7.21 33.28 2.12
CA MET A 1 -5.79 32.93 2.30
C MET A 1 -5.38 32.06 1.12
N GLU A 2 -5.26 32.69 -0.05
CA GLU A 2 -4.84 32.03 -1.29
C GLU A 2 -3.35 31.70 -1.19
N LEU A 3 -3.04 30.41 -1.14
CA LEU A 3 -1.66 29.94 -1.22
C LEU A 3 -1.16 30.13 -2.64
N ARG A 4 -0.24 31.09 -2.77
CA ARG A 4 0.58 31.35 -3.96
C ARG A 4 1.41 30.12 -4.32
N TYR A 5 0.83 29.20 -5.09
CA TYR A 5 1.56 28.13 -5.79
C TYR A 5 1.33 28.27 -7.30
N CYS A 6 1.61 29.46 -7.84
CA CYS A 6 1.58 29.71 -9.28
C CYS A 6 2.78 30.57 -9.67
N MET A 7 3.99 29.99 -9.63
CA MET A 7 5.17 30.62 -10.25
C MET A 7 5.27 30.34 -11.76
N LEU A 8 4.32 29.59 -12.36
CA LEU A 8 4.39 29.16 -13.77
C LEU A 8 3.07 29.34 -14.57
N GLY A 9 2.01 29.94 -14.02
CA GLY A 9 0.78 30.23 -14.77
C GLY A 9 -0.08 29.01 -15.16
N ILE A 10 0.31 27.78 -14.81
CA ILE A 10 -0.44 26.56 -15.12
C ILE A 10 -1.31 26.18 -13.93
N LYS A 11 -2.62 26.00 -14.13
CA LYS A 11 -3.53 25.52 -13.09
C LYS A 11 -3.12 24.12 -12.62
N LEU A 12 -3.24 23.85 -11.32
CA LEU A 12 -2.91 22.54 -10.72
C LEU A 12 -3.68 21.39 -11.40
N SER A 13 -4.93 21.64 -11.80
CA SER A 13 -5.75 20.72 -12.58
C SER A 13 -5.08 20.28 -13.88
N ASP A 14 -4.47 21.23 -14.59
CA ASP A 14 -3.89 21.01 -15.92
C ASP A 14 -2.54 20.29 -15.80
N ARG A 15 -1.82 20.51 -14.69
CA ARG A 15 -0.60 19.74 -14.35
C ARG A 15 -0.94 18.29 -14.01
N ILE A 16 -1.97 18.06 -13.19
CA ILE A 16 -2.41 16.71 -12.80
C ILE A 16 -2.89 15.96 -14.04
N ALA A 17 -3.70 16.59 -14.90
CA ALA A 17 -4.17 15.97 -16.13
C ALA A 17 -3.03 15.55 -17.08
N ARG A 18 -2.01 16.39 -17.23
CA ARG A 18 -0.81 16.05 -18.03
C ARG A 18 -0.03 14.89 -17.43
N GLN A 19 0.11 14.85 -16.10
CA GLN A 19 0.86 13.80 -15.42
C GLN A 19 0.11 12.47 -15.45
N LEU A 20 -1.23 12.49 -15.33
CA LEU A 20 -2.09 11.32 -15.50
C LEU A 20 -2.03 10.77 -16.93
N ALA A 21 -2.13 11.62 -17.95
CA ALA A 21 -1.99 11.20 -19.35
C ALA A 21 -0.62 10.56 -19.64
N LEU A 22 0.43 11.00 -18.94
CA LEU A 22 1.77 10.43 -19.05
C LEU A 22 1.87 9.06 -18.35
N LEU A 23 1.18 8.87 -17.23
CA LEU A 23 1.06 7.56 -16.55
C LEU A 23 0.24 6.56 -17.38
N ASP A 24 -0.78 7.02 -18.10
CA ASP A 24 -1.59 6.19 -19.00
C ASP A 24 -0.77 5.64 -20.17
N SER A 25 0.27 6.37 -20.60
CA SER A 25 1.17 5.95 -21.68
C SER A 25 2.20 4.88 -21.28
N LEU A 26 2.37 4.60 -19.98
CA LEU A 26 3.33 3.58 -19.53
C LEU A 26 2.84 2.17 -19.85
N GLY A 27 3.72 1.34 -20.44
CA GLY A 27 3.44 -0.06 -20.68
C GLY A 27 3.38 -0.88 -19.38
N SER A 28 2.77 -2.07 -19.41
CA SER A 28 2.72 -2.96 -18.23
C SER A 28 4.12 -3.32 -17.72
N THR A 29 5.05 -3.61 -18.62
CA THR A 29 6.44 -3.93 -18.27
C THR A 29 7.17 -2.79 -17.57
N GLU A 30 6.93 -1.54 -17.98
CA GLU A 30 7.55 -0.36 -17.34
C GLU A 30 6.97 -0.14 -15.95
N ARG A 31 5.67 -0.39 -15.77
CA ARG A 31 4.99 -0.33 -14.47
C ARG A 31 5.54 -1.41 -13.53
N ASP A 32 5.68 -2.64 -14.00
CA ASP A 32 6.22 -3.75 -13.20
C ASP A 32 7.68 -3.49 -12.82
N ALA A 33 8.50 -3.00 -13.76
CA ALA A 33 9.88 -2.61 -13.50
C ALA A 33 9.94 -1.52 -12.41
N TRP A 34 9.07 -0.51 -12.51
CA TRP A 34 9.01 0.54 -11.49
C TRP A 34 8.56 0.01 -10.12
N LEU A 35 7.51 -0.81 -10.08
CA LEU A 35 6.99 -1.41 -8.85
C LEU A 35 8.03 -2.30 -8.15
N SER A 36 8.92 -2.95 -8.90
CA SER A 36 10.00 -3.77 -8.33
C SER A 36 10.99 -3.01 -7.45
N HIS A 37 11.02 -1.68 -7.54
CA HIS A 37 11.86 -0.81 -6.70
C HIS A 37 11.21 -0.42 -5.37
N LEU A 38 9.93 -0.73 -5.15
CA LEU A 38 9.26 -0.41 -3.89
C LEU A 38 9.79 -1.29 -2.76
N THR A 39 10.30 -0.65 -1.71
CA THR A 39 10.76 -1.31 -0.48
C THR A 39 10.27 -0.54 0.74
N ASP A 40 10.32 -1.20 1.90
CA ASP A 40 10.04 -0.59 3.21
C ASP A 40 8.64 0.01 3.36
N VAL A 41 7.67 -0.56 2.64
CA VAL A 41 6.27 -0.14 2.69
C VAL A 41 5.64 -0.63 4.00
N SER A 42 4.81 0.23 4.60
CA SER A 42 3.99 -0.10 5.76
C SER A 42 2.52 -0.25 5.34
N MET A 43 1.88 -1.34 5.76
CA MET A 43 0.47 -1.61 5.50
C MET A 43 -0.32 -1.67 6.81
N VAL A 44 -1.54 -1.11 6.81
CA VAL A 44 -2.46 -1.17 7.95
C VAL A 44 -3.81 -1.66 7.46
N SER A 45 -4.40 -2.62 8.17
CA SER A 45 -5.75 -3.11 7.94
C SER A 45 -6.66 -2.67 9.09
N ASP A 46 -7.84 -2.13 8.76
CA ASP A 46 -8.85 -1.71 9.74
C ASP A 46 -9.59 -2.90 10.37
N GLY A 47 -9.63 -4.03 9.65
CA GLY A 47 -10.18 -5.33 10.07
C GLY A 47 -9.13 -6.44 10.10
N ALA A 48 -9.51 -7.59 10.65
CA ALA A 48 -8.63 -8.76 10.70
C ALA A 48 -8.38 -9.29 9.28
N ILE A 49 -7.11 -9.61 8.98
CA ILE A 49 -6.72 -10.25 7.73
C ILE A 49 -7.27 -11.68 7.73
N PRO A 50 -8.04 -12.10 6.71
CA PRO A 50 -8.71 -13.40 6.76
C PRO A 50 -7.80 -14.57 6.36
N PHE A 51 -6.86 -14.33 5.44
CA PHE A 51 -6.09 -15.38 4.77
C PHE A 51 -4.65 -14.94 4.47
N ARG A 52 -3.75 -15.91 4.32
CA ARG A 52 -2.31 -15.69 4.05
C ARG A 52 -2.00 -15.00 2.71
N ASP A 53 -2.88 -15.13 1.73
CA ASP A 53 -2.73 -14.55 0.38
C ASP A 53 -2.57 -13.02 0.43
N ASN A 54 -3.20 -12.36 1.39
CA ASN A 54 -3.06 -10.94 1.66
C ASN A 54 -1.61 -10.57 2.00
N ILE A 55 -0.90 -11.44 2.74
CA ILE A 55 0.51 -11.25 3.10
C ILE A 55 1.42 -11.48 1.90
N ASP A 56 1.16 -12.55 1.14
CA ASP A 56 1.93 -12.90 -0.06
C ASP A 56 1.84 -11.79 -1.13
N VAL A 57 0.65 -11.23 -1.32
CA VAL A 57 0.44 -10.06 -2.21
C VAL A 57 1.15 -8.83 -1.67
N ALA A 58 0.98 -8.51 -0.38
CA ALA A 58 1.63 -7.35 0.25
C ALA A 58 3.15 -7.40 0.12
N HIS A 59 3.75 -8.58 0.30
CA HIS A 59 5.19 -8.77 0.12
C HIS A 59 5.67 -8.37 -1.28
N GLY A 60 4.90 -8.74 -2.32
CA GLY A 60 5.19 -8.37 -3.71
C GLY A 60 5.20 -6.86 -3.98
N TYR A 61 4.58 -6.06 -3.11
CA TYR A 61 4.59 -4.59 -3.16
C TYR A 61 5.59 -3.95 -2.19
N GLY A 62 6.59 -4.70 -1.71
CA GLY A 62 7.67 -4.17 -0.88
C GLY A 62 7.29 -3.95 0.59
N VAL A 63 6.19 -4.52 1.06
CA VAL A 63 5.74 -4.39 2.44
C VAL A 63 6.71 -5.08 3.40
N ARG A 64 7.12 -4.36 4.45
CA ARG A 64 8.00 -4.85 5.54
C ARG A 64 7.35 -4.80 6.91
N SER A 65 6.26 -4.06 7.06
CA SER A 65 5.51 -3.93 8.31
C SER A 65 4.01 -3.95 8.05
N ILE A 66 3.29 -4.70 8.89
CA ILE A 66 1.83 -4.84 8.85
C ILE A 66 1.26 -4.62 10.25
N ALA A 67 0.22 -3.81 10.35
CA ALA A 67 -0.61 -3.69 11.55
C ALA A 67 -2.06 -4.06 11.26
N GLU A 68 -2.64 -4.92 12.09
CA GLU A 68 -4.05 -5.32 12.01
C GLU A 68 -4.64 -5.50 13.42
N PRO A 69 -5.98 -5.49 13.61
CA PRO A 69 -6.59 -5.81 14.91
C PRO A 69 -6.31 -7.23 15.41
N GLY A 70 -6.05 -8.18 14.51
CA GLY A 70 -6.05 -9.61 14.83
C GLY A 70 -7.46 -10.18 15.01
N GLY A 71 -7.55 -11.46 15.40
CA GLY A 71 -8.83 -12.16 15.60
C GLY A 71 -9.30 -13.03 14.43
N SER A 72 -8.44 -13.25 13.43
CA SER A 72 -8.71 -14.22 12.37
C SER A 72 -8.66 -15.66 12.90
N LEU A 73 -9.57 -16.52 12.43
CA LEU A 73 -9.52 -17.96 12.69
C LEU A 73 -8.23 -18.60 12.16
N ARG A 74 -7.60 -17.97 11.17
CA ARG A 74 -6.36 -18.43 10.51
C ARG A 74 -5.14 -17.61 10.89
N SER A 75 -5.16 -16.98 12.07
CA SER A 75 -4.05 -16.15 12.57
C SER A 75 -2.69 -16.86 12.50
N THR A 76 -2.64 -18.16 12.74
CA THR A 76 -1.40 -18.95 12.63
C THR A 76 -0.82 -18.96 11.22
N GLU A 77 -1.65 -19.11 10.19
CA GLU A 77 -1.21 -19.08 8.78
C GLU A 77 -0.66 -17.69 8.41
N ILE A 78 -1.29 -16.64 8.91
CA ILE A 78 -0.91 -15.24 8.67
C ILE A 78 0.42 -14.93 9.36
N ILE A 79 0.58 -15.31 10.63
CA ILE A 79 1.83 -15.12 11.39
C ILE A 79 2.96 -15.88 10.71
N GLN A 80 2.72 -17.10 10.23
CA GLN A 80 3.73 -17.87 9.53
C GLN A 80 4.12 -17.21 8.20
N ALA A 81 3.14 -16.77 7.40
CA ALA A 81 3.41 -16.06 6.14
C ALA A 81 4.22 -14.77 6.37
N CYS A 82 3.94 -14.02 7.44
CA CYS A 82 4.75 -12.85 7.81
C CYS A 82 6.19 -13.24 8.15
N LYS A 83 6.40 -14.33 8.90
CA LYS A 83 7.75 -14.83 9.22
C LYS A 83 8.50 -15.26 7.96
N ASP A 84 7.86 -16.03 7.09
CA ASP A 84 8.45 -16.55 5.85
C ASP A 84 8.90 -15.41 4.92
N ASN A 85 8.12 -14.33 4.87
CA ASN A 85 8.41 -13.14 4.05
C ASN A 85 9.25 -12.05 4.76
N GLY A 86 9.65 -12.28 6.02
CA GLY A 86 10.41 -11.30 6.81
C GLY A 86 9.65 -10.00 7.09
N ILE A 87 8.33 -10.09 7.26
CA ILE A 87 7.43 -8.97 7.55
C ILE A 87 7.19 -8.89 9.06
N THR A 88 7.31 -7.69 9.61
CA THR A 88 6.95 -7.41 11.00
C THR A 88 5.43 -7.28 11.13
N LEU A 89 4.79 -8.19 11.85
CA LEU A 89 3.35 -8.17 12.12
C LEU A 89 3.06 -7.63 13.53
N THR A 90 2.17 -6.64 13.62
CA THR A 90 1.65 -6.10 14.89
C THR A 90 0.15 -6.30 14.98
N GLN A 91 -0.30 -6.95 16.06
CA GLN A 91 -1.72 -7.08 16.37
C GLN A 91 -2.15 -6.01 17.38
N THR A 92 -3.04 -5.12 16.99
CA THR A 92 -3.44 -3.93 17.77
C THR A 92 -4.57 -4.21 18.75
N GLY A 93 -5.40 -5.23 18.50
CA GLY A 93 -6.62 -5.49 19.25
C GLY A 93 -7.74 -4.45 19.03
N ILE A 94 -7.57 -3.50 18.10
CA ILE A 94 -8.52 -2.40 17.86
C ILE A 94 -8.96 -2.41 16.40
N ARG A 95 -10.26 -2.67 16.17
CA ARG A 95 -10.87 -2.60 14.83
C ARG A 95 -11.28 -1.16 14.50
N LEU A 96 -10.87 -0.65 13.34
CA LEU A 96 -11.11 0.73 12.89
C LEU A 96 -12.23 0.85 11.85
N PHE A 97 -13.30 0.07 12.04
CA PHE A 97 -14.40 0.02 11.08
C PHE A 97 -15.18 1.35 11.06
N ARG A 98 -15.35 1.93 9.87
CA ARG A 98 -16.17 3.12 9.64
C ARG A 98 -17.11 2.86 8.46
N HIS A 99 -18.39 3.15 8.65
CA HIS A 99 -19.41 3.10 7.59
C HIS A 99 -19.32 4.32 6.68
#